data_AF-A0A259G839-F1
#
_entry.id   AF-A0A259G839-F1
#
_cell.length_a   1.000
_cell.length_b   1.000
_cell.length_c   1.000
_cell.angle_alpha   90.00
_cell.angle_beta   90.00
_cell.angle_gamma   90.00
#
_symmetry.space_group_name_H-M   'P 1'
#
loop_
_entity.id
_entity.type
_entity.pdbx_description
1 polymer ?
#
loop_
_entity_poly.entity_id
_entity_poly.type
_entity_poly.pdbx_seq_one_letter_code
_entity_poly.pdbx_strand_id
1 'polypeptide(L)'
;MSVEKSWKEAIKKVLAESATPLHYKEVSELILSRGYYQTDGATPAATVNAQISSSIKHDGEKSPFVRVGKGTFALREVTTTVSPIAKGKPKALPAALDDDLSDSIIHSFGMYWQRNLVVWRNDPKMYGKQQALSKAVDFGKQKGLYILYDHHTVVYVGRTIDRPLGKRLYEHTIDRLGSRWNRFSWFGLLDVTQEGNLRETTLNASLAALVSTLEALLIEALEPPQNRKRGDDFSAVEYIQDIDPELREKEIQNTLRALEQKMRGGA
;
A
#
# COMPACT_ATOMS: atom_id res chain seq x y z
N MET A 1 31.71 8.48 -12.91
CA MET A 1 31.45 7.93 -11.56
C MET A 1 30.01 7.49 -11.52
N SER A 2 29.75 6.20 -11.62
CA SER A 2 28.42 5.61 -11.45
C SER A 2 28.03 5.76 -9.98
N VAL A 3 27.26 6.79 -9.65
CA VAL A 3 26.70 6.98 -8.31
C VAL A 3 25.93 5.71 -7.97
N GLU A 4 26.40 5.01 -6.94
CA GLU A 4 25.70 3.87 -6.35
C GLU A 4 24.30 4.33 -5.96
N LYS A 5 23.28 3.89 -6.71
CA LYS A 5 21.89 4.21 -6.42
C LYS A 5 21.53 3.42 -5.16
N SER A 6 21.58 4.05 -4.00
CA SER A 6 21.08 3.47 -2.75
C SER A 6 19.78 4.16 -2.34
N TRP A 7 18.94 3.46 -1.57
CA TRP A 7 17.75 4.06 -0.98
C TRP A 7 18.08 5.30 -0.15
N LYS A 8 19.16 5.28 0.64
CA LYS A 8 19.57 6.41 1.49
C LYS A 8 19.84 7.68 0.67
N GLU A 9 20.54 7.56 -0.45
CA GLU A 9 20.83 8.70 -1.34
C GLU A 9 19.59 9.18 -2.10
N ALA A 10 18.73 8.26 -2.56
CA ALA A 10 17.46 8.62 -3.20
C ALA A 10 16.51 9.37 -2.25
N ILE A 11 16.43 8.93 -0.98
CA ILE A 11 15.63 9.57 0.07
C ILE A 11 16.16 10.98 0.34
N LYS A 12 17.48 11.14 0.53
CA LYS A 12 18.08 12.47 0.72
C LYS A 12 17.75 13.40 -0.43
N LYS A 13 17.86 12.92 -1.66
CA LYS A 13 17.57 13.72 -2.85
C LYS A 13 16.12 14.21 -2.89
N VAL A 14 15.15 13.31 -2.67
CA VAL A 14 13.73 13.70 -2.63
C VAL A 14 13.44 14.70 -1.52
N LEU A 15 13.97 14.48 -0.31
CA LEU A 15 13.76 15.40 0.81
C LEU A 15 14.48 16.74 0.62
N ALA A 16 15.60 16.79 -0.08
CA ALA A 16 16.30 18.04 -0.44
C ALA A 16 15.52 18.87 -1.48
N GLU A 17 14.85 18.19 -2.40
CA GLU A 17 14.02 18.83 -3.43
C GLU A 17 12.64 19.27 -2.88
N SER A 18 12.27 18.85 -1.67
CA SER A 18 11.02 19.22 -1.01
C SER A 18 11.20 20.41 -0.07
N ALA A 19 10.33 21.41 -0.20
CA ALA A 19 10.31 22.56 0.71
C ALA A 19 9.63 22.24 2.06
N THR A 20 8.83 21.17 2.12
CA THR A 20 8.10 20.75 3.32
C THR A 20 8.48 19.33 3.73
N PRO A 21 8.32 18.97 5.02
CA PRO A 21 8.44 17.58 5.44
C PRO A 21 7.47 16.68 4.67
N LEU A 22 7.88 15.44 4.40
CA LEU A 22 7.10 14.49 3.61
C LEU A 22 6.86 13.20 4.40
N HIS A 23 5.69 12.58 4.20
CA HIS A 23 5.43 11.25 4.73
C HIS A 23 6.23 10.19 3.96
N TYR A 24 6.69 9.12 4.62
CA TYR A 24 7.53 8.11 3.97
C TYR A 24 6.89 7.44 2.74
N LYS A 25 5.55 7.34 2.70
CA LYS A 25 4.79 6.84 1.54
C LYS A 25 5.02 7.74 0.31
N GLU A 26 4.91 9.05 0.50
CA GLU A 26 5.14 10.06 -0.55
C GLU A 26 6.61 10.07 -0.99
N VAL A 27 7.54 9.97 -0.04
CA VAL A 27 8.98 9.90 -0.36
C VAL A 27 9.26 8.69 -1.27
N SER A 28 8.71 7.52 -0.95
CA SER A 28 8.82 6.33 -1.79
C SER A 28 8.27 6.56 -3.20
N GLU A 29 7.10 7.18 -3.32
CA GLU A 29 6.46 7.44 -4.61
C GLU A 29 7.29 8.39 -5.48
N LEU A 30 7.81 9.47 -4.89
CA LEU A 30 8.67 10.43 -5.58
C LEU A 30 10.00 9.81 -6.02
N ILE A 31 10.59 8.93 -5.21
CA ILE A 31 11.81 8.22 -5.58
C ILE A 31 11.61 7.39 -6.85
N LEU A 32 10.54 6.60 -6.91
CA LEU A 32 10.27 5.71 -8.04
C LEU A 32 9.82 6.49 -9.27
N SER A 33 8.89 7.43 -9.12
CA SER A 33 8.36 8.23 -10.25
C SER A 33 9.42 9.12 -10.90
N ARG A 34 10.38 9.66 -10.13
CA ARG A 34 11.50 10.46 -10.66
C ARG A 34 12.69 9.61 -11.14
N GLY A 35 12.59 8.28 -11.03
CA GLY A 35 13.64 7.35 -11.48
C GLY A 35 14.94 7.42 -10.67
N TYR A 36 14.89 7.91 -9.44
CA TYR A 36 16.06 8.01 -8.56
C TYR A 36 16.50 6.65 -8.04
N TYR A 37 15.58 5.69 -7.96
CA TYR A 37 15.85 4.31 -7.63
C TYR A 37 14.91 3.38 -8.40
N GLN A 38 15.35 2.15 -8.68
CA GLN A 38 14.52 1.09 -9.23
C GLN A 38 14.45 -0.03 -8.21
N THR A 39 13.24 -0.51 -7.91
CA THR A 39 13.01 -1.53 -6.89
C THR A 39 12.54 -2.84 -7.51
N ASP A 40 13.09 -3.94 -7.01
CA ASP A 40 12.58 -5.29 -7.27
C ASP A 40 11.68 -5.80 -6.11
N GLY A 41 11.45 -4.95 -5.10
CA GLY A 41 10.69 -5.26 -3.90
C GLY A 41 9.21 -4.92 -3.99
N ALA A 42 8.41 -5.56 -3.13
CA ALA A 42 6.96 -5.37 -3.05
C ALA A 42 6.53 -4.23 -2.09
N THR A 43 7.41 -3.81 -1.18
CA THR A 43 7.08 -2.87 -0.08
C THR A 43 8.01 -1.65 -0.02
N PRO A 44 8.19 -0.90 -1.14
CA PRO A 44 9.12 0.23 -1.19
C PRO A 44 8.87 1.30 -0.10
N ALA A 45 7.62 1.58 0.26
CA ALA A 45 7.34 2.54 1.33
C ALA A 45 7.84 2.07 2.71
N ALA A 46 7.67 0.78 3.02
CA ALA A 46 8.20 0.19 4.25
C ALA A 46 9.73 0.19 4.24
N THR A 47 10.35 -0.07 3.09
CA THR A 47 11.81 0.03 2.92
C THR A 47 12.31 1.45 3.20
N VAL A 48 11.65 2.48 2.67
CA VAL A 48 12.00 3.89 2.94
C VAL A 48 11.90 4.21 4.44
N ASN A 49 10.79 3.85 5.08
CA ASN A 49 10.60 4.09 6.52
C ASN A 49 11.69 3.39 7.36
N ALA A 50 12.02 2.15 7.03
CA ALA A 50 13.06 1.39 7.72
C ALA A 50 14.45 2.01 7.55
N GLN A 51 14.78 2.49 6.35
CA GLN A 51 16.07 3.15 6.07
C GLN A 51 16.23 4.45 6.87
N ILE A 52 15.20 5.29 6.89
CA ILE A 52 15.22 6.55 7.65
C ILE A 52 15.30 6.25 9.14
N SER A 53 14.41 5.40 9.65
CA SER A 53 14.34 5.07 11.08
C SER A 53 15.64 4.42 11.58
N SER A 54 16.23 3.53 10.79
CA SER A 54 17.52 2.92 11.11
C SER A 54 18.64 3.96 11.15
N SER A 55 18.70 4.88 10.19
CA SER A 55 19.71 5.95 10.21
C SER A 55 19.54 6.87 11.42
N ILE A 56 18.31 7.25 11.78
CA ILE A 56 18.07 8.08 12.98
C ILE A 56 18.50 7.32 14.25
N LYS A 57 18.17 6.03 14.35
CA LYS A 57 18.50 5.19 15.51
C LYS A 57 20.01 4.96 15.69
N HIS A 58 20.73 4.68 14.60
CA HIS A 58 22.15 4.35 14.66
C HIS A 58 23.07 5.57 14.57
N ASP A 59 22.73 6.56 13.73
CA ASP A 59 23.57 7.73 13.49
C ASP A 59 23.23 8.91 14.43
N GLY A 60 22.04 8.92 15.05
CA GLY A 60 21.62 9.93 16.01
C GLY A 60 21.68 11.35 15.43
N GLU A 61 22.39 12.25 16.11
CA GLU A 61 22.60 13.64 15.67
C GLU A 61 23.38 13.76 14.35
N LYS A 62 24.13 12.73 13.96
CA LYS A 62 24.83 12.67 12.67
C LYS A 62 23.91 12.19 11.54
N SER A 63 22.70 11.75 11.84
CA SER A 63 21.74 11.38 10.80
C SER A 63 21.33 12.62 10.01
N PRO A 64 21.33 12.54 8.66
CA PRO A 64 20.83 13.62 7.81
C PRO A 64 19.31 13.81 7.94
N PHE A 65 18.61 12.83 8.52
CA PHE A 65 17.16 12.81 8.63
C PHE A 65 16.71 13.24 10.03
N VAL A 66 15.57 13.91 10.09
CA VAL A 66 14.87 14.21 11.34
C VAL A 66 13.40 13.81 11.20
N ARG A 67 12.84 13.19 12.25
CA ARG A 67 11.41 12.88 12.35
C ARG A 67 10.70 14.10 12.92
N VAL A 68 9.73 14.63 12.19
CA VAL A 68 8.96 15.82 12.59
C VAL A 68 7.50 15.50 12.93
N GLY A 69 7.03 14.30 12.60
CA GLY A 69 5.68 13.81 12.88
C GLY A 69 5.60 12.31 12.67
N LYS A 70 4.42 11.73 12.92
CA LYS A 70 4.17 10.30 12.71
C LYS A 70 4.37 9.95 11.23
N GLY A 71 5.40 9.15 10.93
CA GLY A 71 5.77 8.79 9.56
C GLY A 71 6.28 9.95 8.68
N THR A 72 6.43 11.16 9.22
CA THR A 72 6.82 12.36 8.47
C THR A 72 8.26 12.76 8.79
N PHE A 73 9.05 12.97 7.75
CA PHE A 73 10.50 13.20 7.85
C PHE A 73 10.94 14.42 7.04
N ALA A 74 12.05 15.03 7.48
CA ALA A 74 12.71 16.14 6.80
C ALA A 74 14.24 15.97 6.84
N LEU A 75 14.97 16.77 6.05
CA LEU A 75 16.42 16.90 6.19
C LEU A 75 16.78 17.87 7.31
N ARG A 76 17.77 17.48 8.11
CA ARG A 76 18.27 18.28 9.23
C ARG A 76 18.77 19.67 8.79
N GLU A 77 19.45 19.76 7.64
CA GLU A 77 19.94 21.04 7.11
C GLU A 77 18.80 22.02 6.78
N VAL A 78 17.70 21.54 6.22
CA VAL A 78 16.53 22.35 5.83
C VAL A 78 15.78 22.89 7.05
N THR A 79 15.75 22.17 8.18
CA THR A 79 15.16 22.68 9.44
C THR A 79 15.92 23.85 10.06
N THR A 80 17.18 24.08 9.67
CA THR A 80 18.01 25.15 10.26
C THR A 80 17.77 26.51 9.58
N THR A 81 17.28 26.52 8.33
CA THR A 81 16.96 27.74 7.57
C THR A 81 15.52 28.21 7.74
N VAL A 82 14.68 27.44 8.45
CA VAL A 82 13.28 27.80 8.72
C VAL A 82 13.00 27.76 10.23
N SER A 83 13.16 28.89 10.92
CA SER A 83 12.68 29.10 12.31
C SER A 83 12.65 30.60 12.67
N PRO A 84 11.80 31.11 13.60
CA PRO A 84 10.98 30.39 14.60
C PRO A 84 9.56 30.96 14.89
N ILE A 85 8.52 30.11 15.00
CA ILE A 85 7.41 30.35 15.96
C ILE A 85 6.99 29.03 16.61
N ALA A 86 7.65 28.69 17.71
CA ALA A 86 7.08 28.10 18.93
C ALA A 86 8.23 27.77 19.89
N LYS A 87 8.49 28.68 20.83
CA LYS A 87 9.40 28.42 21.94
C LYS A 87 8.79 27.35 22.85
N GLY A 88 9.35 26.16 22.84
CA GLY A 88 9.19 25.13 23.88
C GLY A 88 10.53 24.44 24.07
N LYS A 89 11.07 24.50 25.29
CA LYS A 89 12.39 23.96 25.69
C LYS A 89 12.64 22.55 25.11
N PRO A 90 13.88 22.20 24.70
CA PRO A 90 14.24 20.83 24.39
C PRO A 90 14.29 20.04 25.69
N LYS A 91 13.15 19.45 26.07
CA LYS A 91 13.15 18.31 26.96
C LYS A 91 13.71 17.16 26.12
N ALA A 92 14.89 16.66 26.48
CA ALA A 92 15.39 15.40 25.96
C ALA A 92 14.26 14.38 26.04
N LEU A 93 13.68 14.03 24.90
CA LEU A 93 12.70 12.96 24.82
C LEU A 93 13.49 11.67 25.02
N PRO A 94 13.13 10.83 26.00
CA PRO A 94 13.76 9.54 26.16
C PRO A 94 13.55 8.72 24.88
N ALA A 95 14.54 7.88 24.58
CA ALA A 95 14.43 6.79 23.63
C ALA A 95 13.23 5.89 23.99
N ALA A 96 12.09 6.16 23.37
CA ALA A 96 10.99 5.21 23.21
C ALA A 96 10.86 4.99 21.70
N LEU A 97 11.55 3.95 21.25
CA LEU A 97 11.48 3.41 19.90
C LEU A 97 10.15 2.65 19.79
N ASP A 98 9.03 3.36 19.61
CA ASP A 98 7.77 2.68 19.40
C ASP A 98 7.51 2.48 17.91
N ASP A 99 7.38 1.20 17.61
CA ASP A 99 7.15 0.54 16.33
C ASP A 99 5.80 1.01 15.76
N ASP A 100 5.79 2.13 15.04
CA ASP A 100 4.58 2.76 14.45
C ASP A 100 3.73 1.83 13.55
N LEU A 101 4.25 0.64 13.19
CA LEU A 101 3.55 -0.38 12.39
C LEU A 101 2.93 -1.49 13.24
N SER A 102 3.33 -1.69 14.51
CA SER A 102 2.90 -2.85 15.31
C SER A 102 1.48 -2.76 15.86
N ASP A 103 0.91 -1.55 15.92
CA ASP A 103 -0.41 -1.31 16.49
C ASP A 103 -1.54 -1.45 15.46
N SER A 104 -1.25 -1.54 14.16
CA SER A 104 -2.28 -1.60 13.13
C SER A 104 -2.79 -3.02 12.94
N ILE A 105 -4.10 -3.22 13.07
CA ILE A 105 -4.74 -4.54 12.88
C ILE A 105 -4.86 -4.90 11.39
N ILE A 106 -5.12 -3.90 10.53
CA ILE A 106 -5.21 -4.08 9.09
C ILE A 106 -3.88 -3.62 8.48
N HIS A 107 -3.17 -4.54 7.85
CA HIS A 107 -1.83 -4.26 7.31
C HIS A 107 -1.89 -3.78 5.86
N SER A 108 -2.83 -4.30 5.09
CA SER A 108 -3.02 -3.95 3.69
C SER A 108 -4.47 -4.03 3.28
N PHE A 109 -4.85 -3.28 2.26
CA PHE A 109 -6.20 -3.32 1.71
C PHE A 109 -6.18 -3.00 0.22
N GLY A 110 -7.28 -3.30 -0.46
CA GLY A 110 -7.50 -2.90 -1.85
C GLY A 110 -8.95 -2.48 -2.04
N MET A 111 -9.16 -1.34 -2.69
CA MET A 111 -10.48 -0.75 -2.87
C MET A 111 -10.99 -0.92 -4.30
N TYR A 112 -12.25 -1.35 -4.43
CA TYR A 112 -13.01 -1.41 -5.69
C TYR A 112 -12.31 -2.17 -6.84
N TRP A 113 -11.55 -3.20 -6.50
CA TRP A 113 -10.90 -4.11 -7.44
C TRP A 113 -11.94 -4.73 -8.36
N GLN A 114 -11.62 -4.78 -9.65
CA GLN A 114 -12.50 -5.25 -10.70
C GLN A 114 -12.46 -6.78 -10.78
N ARG A 115 -13.65 -7.37 -10.84
CA ARG A 115 -13.83 -8.82 -10.94
C ARG A 115 -13.25 -9.41 -12.22
N ASN A 116 -13.32 -8.69 -13.34
CA ASN A 116 -12.87 -9.16 -14.66
C ASN A 116 -11.35 -9.16 -14.83
N LEU A 117 -10.59 -8.57 -13.89
CA LEU A 117 -9.12 -8.57 -13.91
C LEU A 117 -8.51 -9.75 -13.15
N VAL A 118 -9.35 -10.68 -12.68
CA VAL A 118 -8.95 -11.89 -11.95
C VAL A 118 -9.32 -13.14 -12.75
N VAL A 119 -8.41 -14.11 -12.82
CA VAL A 119 -8.72 -15.44 -13.36
C VAL A 119 -9.35 -16.30 -12.26
N TRP A 120 -10.67 -16.49 -12.36
CA TRP A 120 -11.45 -17.25 -11.39
C TRP A 120 -11.26 -18.76 -11.56
N ARG A 121 -10.62 -19.37 -10.56
CA ARG A 121 -10.37 -20.82 -10.43
C ARG A 121 -10.36 -21.18 -8.94
N ASN A 122 -10.16 -22.46 -8.60
CA ASN A 122 -10.24 -22.93 -7.21
C ASN A 122 -9.23 -22.23 -6.26
N ASP A 123 -8.05 -21.87 -6.75
CA ASP A 123 -7.05 -21.03 -6.07
C ASP A 123 -6.79 -19.79 -6.93
N PRO A 124 -7.68 -18.79 -6.92
CA PRO A 124 -7.51 -17.62 -7.78
C PRO A 124 -6.40 -16.74 -7.22
N LYS A 125 -5.62 -16.17 -8.13
CA LYS A 125 -4.55 -15.22 -7.82
C LYS A 125 -5.09 -13.81 -7.95
N MET A 126 -4.80 -12.96 -6.97
CA MET A 126 -5.31 -11.59 -6.95
C MET A 126 -4.15 -10.63 -6.79
N TYR A 127 -3.68 -10.12 -7.92
CA TYR A 127 -2.47 -9.31 -7.95
C TYR A 127 -2.74 -7.86 -7.58
N GLY A 128 -1.90 -7.31 -6.72
CA GLY A 128 -1.88 -5.89 -6.38
C GLY A 128 -0.45 -5.36 -6.27
N LYS A 129 -0.29 -4.04 -6.46
CA LYS A 129 0.97 -3.32 -6.34
C LYS A 129 0.82 -2.12 -5.41
N GLN A 130 1.83 -1.88 -4.57
CA GLN A 130 1.87 -0.69 -3.72
C GLN A 130 2.11 0.57 -4.56
N GLN A 131 2.97 0.45 -5.58
CA GLN A 131 3.31 1.53 -6.52
C GLN A 131 3.45 0.95 -7.93
N ALA A 132 3.25 1.74 -8.97
CA ALA A 132 3.24 1.22 -10.36
C ALA A 132 4.52 0.43 -10.73
N LEU A 133 5.67 0.83 -10.18
CA LEU A 133 6.98 0.22 -10.39
C LEU A 133 7.36 -0.83 -9.34
N SER A 134 6.51 -1.13 -8.36
CA SER A 134 6.78 -2.16 -7.35
C SER A 134 6.44 -3.55 -7.86
N LYS A 135 7.04 -4.57 -7.24
CA LYS A 135 6.68 -5.98 -7.49
C LYS A 135 5.20 -6.23 -7.16
N ALA A 136 4.52 -7.01 -8.01
CA ALA A 136 3.16 -7.46 -7.76
C ALA A 136 3.11 -8.53 -6.65
N VAL A 137 2.03 -8.52 -5.88
CA VAL A 137 1.79 -9.41 -4.74
C VAL A 137 0.47 -10.14 -4.95
N ASP A 138 0.45 -11.46 -4.72
CA ASP A 138 -0.78 -12.25 -4.71
C ASP A 138 -1.48 -12.17 -3.34
N PHE A 139 -2.63 -11.52 -3.31
CA PHE A 139 -3.48 -11.39 -2.13
C PHE A 139 -4.51 -12.52 -1.99
N GLY A 140 -4.46 -13.54 -2.84
CA GLY A 140 -5.35 -14.72 -2.81
C GLY A 140 -5.46 -15.35 -1.43
N LYS A 141 -4.36 -15.35 -0.67
CA LYS A 141 -4.27 -15.99 0.66
C LYS A 141 -4.58 -15.07 1.85
N GLN A 142 -5.05 -13.83 1.62
CA GLN A 142 -5.37 -12.91 2.72
C GLN A 142 -6.47 -13.44 3.65
N LYS A 143 -6.39 -12.97 4.90
CA LYS A 143 -7.41 -13.15 5.95
C LYS A 143 -7.95 -11.77 6.34
N GLY A 144 -9.21 -11.69 6.72
CA GLY A 144 -9.84 -10.44 7.14
C GLY A 144 -11.26 -10.27 6.60
N LEU A 145 -11.55 -9.12 6.02
CA LEU A 145 -12.88 -8.73 5.55
C LEU A 145 -12.88 -8.42 4.05
N TYR A 146 -14.03 -8.61 3.41
CA TYR A 146 -14.24 -8.16 2.04
C TYR A 146 -15.66 -7.66 1.83
N ILE A 147 -15.80 -6.79 0.84
CA ILE A 147 -17.06 -6.18 0.42
C ILE A 147 -17.22 -6.47 -1.07
N LEU A 148 -18.41 -6.91 -1.49
CA LEU A 148 -18.78 -7.07 -2.89
C LEU A 148 -19.69 -5.93 -3.30
N TYR A 149 -19.44 -5.39 -4.48
CA TYR A 149 -20.18 -4.28 -5.03
C TYR A 149 -20.78 -4.63 -6.40
N ASP A 150 -21.98 -4.12 -6.64
CA ASP A 150 -22.48 -3.87 -7.97
C ASP A 150 -22.33 -2.38 -8.27
N HIS A 151 -21.34 -2.05 -9.09
CA HIS A 151 -20.87 -0.69 -9.33
C HIS A 151 -20.39 -0.04 -8.02
N HIS A 152 -21.20 0.84 -7.43
CA HIS A 152 -20.93 1.51 -6.16
C HIS A 152 -21.84 0.99 -5.02
N THR A 153 -22.82 0.14 -5.33
CA THR A 153 -23.76 -0.41 -4.35
C THR A 153 -23.14 -1.59 -3.64
N VAL A 154 -23.09 -1.56 -2.30
CA VAL A 154 -22.69 -2.71 -1.50
C VAL A 154 -23.76 -3.80 -1.59
N VAL A 155 -23.37 -4.99 -2.04
CA VAL A 155 -24.26 -6.14 -2.22
C VAL A 155 -24.05 -7.19 -1.14
N TYR A 156 -22.81 -7.34 -0.65
CA TYR A 156 -22.48 -8.34 0.36
C TYR A 156 -21.23 -7.95 1.13
N VAL A 157 -21.18 -8.30 2.42
CA VAL A 157 -20.00 -8.18 3.27
C VAL A 157 -19.68 -9.56 3.84
N GLY A 158 -18.41 -9.96 3.77
CA GLY A 158 -17.97 -11.27 4.23
C GLY A 158 -16.63 -11.22 4.97
N ARG A 159 -16.29 -12.35 5.58
CA ARG A 159 -15.03 -12.58 6.30
C ARG A 159 -14.27 -13.78 5.77
N THR A 160 -12.95 -13.75 5.93
CA THR A 160 -11.99 -14.79 5.52
C THR A 160 -11.07 -15.11 6.70
N ILE A 161 -11.34 -16.21 7.41
CA ILE A 161 -10.52 -16.65 8.56
C ILE A 161 -9.93 -18.03 8.24
N ASP A 162 -10.77 -19.06 8.23
CA ASP A 162 -10.34 -20.43 7.94
C ASP A 162 -10.13 -20.66 6.44
N ARG A 163 -10.87 -19.93 5.61
CA ARG A 163 -10.75 -19.95 4.15
C ARG A 163 -10.12 -18.64 3.67
N PRO A 164 -9.14 -18.72 2.76
CA PRO A 164 -8.49 -17.53 2.24
C PRO A 164 -9.42 -16.69 1.34
N LEU A 165 -9.08 -15.42 1.19
CA LEU A 165 -9.84 -14.43 0.43
C LEU A 165 -10.20 -14.90 -0.98
N GLY A 166 -9.22 -15.35 -1.76
CA GLY A 166 -9.41 -15.80 -3.13
C GLY A 166 -10.44 -16.93 -3.22
N LYS A 167 -10.34 -17.92 -2.32
CA LYS A 167 -11.29 -19.04 -2.27
C LYS A 167 -12.72 -18.57 -2.00
N ARG A 168 -12.91 -17.66 -1.05
CA ARG A 168 -14.25 -17.11 -0.72
C ARG A 168 -14.83 -16.29 -1.87
N LEU A 169 -14.01 -15.47 -2.53
CA LEU A 169 -14.45 -14.70 -3.70
C LEU A 169 -14.78 -15.61 -4.89
N TYR A 170 -14.01 -16.67 -5.12
CA TYR A 170 -14.32 -17.68 -6.14
C TYR A 170 -15.67 -18.37 -5.88
N GLU A 171 -15.96 -18.74 -4.63
CA GLU A 171 -17.29 -19.30 -4.28
C GLU A 171 -18.43 -18.35 -4.67
N HIS A 172 -18.24 -17.04 -4.49
CA HIS A 172 -19.22 -16.01 -4.90
C HIS A 172 -19.32 -15.78 -6.41
N THR A 173 -18.48 -16.43 -7.22
CA THR A 173 -18.64 -16.41 -8.68
C THR A 173 -19.60 -17.48 -9.19
N ILE A 174 -19.84 -18.52 -8.38
CA ILE A 174 -20.62 -19.71 -8.76
C ILE A 174 -21.92 -19.85 -7.94
N ASP A 175 -22.01 -19.20 -6.78
CA ASP A 175 -23.20 -19.25 -5.95
C ASP A 175 -24.29 -18.27 -6.40
N ARG A 176 -25.30 -18.06 -5.54
CA ARG A 176 -26.42 -17.14 -5.80
C ARG A 176 -26.01 -15.67 -6.02
N LEU A 177 -24.79 -15.29 -5.63
CA LEU A 177 -24.22 -13.95 -5.84
C LEU A 177 -23.44 -13.86 -7.15
N GLY A 178 -23.27 -14.96 -7.89
CA GLY A 178 -22.45 -15.08 -9.10
C GLY A 178 -22.65 -14.00 -10.17
N SER A 179 -23.83 -13.41 -10.31
CA SER A 179 -24.13 -12.34 -11.27
C SER A 179 -24.42 -10.98 -10.63
N ARG A 180 -24.25 -10.85 -9.31
CA ARG A 180 -24.71 -9.69 -8.52
C ARG A 180 -23.59 -8.75 -8.08
N TRP A 181 -22.37 -8.93 -8.60
CA TRP A 181 -21.24 -8.07 -8.26
C TRP A 181 -20.22 -8.03 -9.40
N ASN A 182 -19.59 -6.86 -9.55
CA ASN A 182 -18.55 -6.58 -10.55
C ASN A 182 -17.27 -6.00 -9.93
N ARG A 183 -17.31 -5.57 -8.66
CA ARG A 183 -16.17 -5.05 -7.92
C ARG A 183 -16.12 -5.61 -6.51
N PHE A 184 -14.94 -5.56 -5.90
CA PHE A 184 -14.75 -5.96 -4.51
C PHE A 184 -13.66 -5.13 -3.83
N SER A 185 -13.83 -4.92 -2.54
CA SER A 185 -12.80 -4.37 -1.66
C SER A 185 -12.42 -5.42 -0.64
N TRP A 186 -11.19 -5.38 -0.15
CA TRP A 186 -10.71 -6.32 0.86
C TRP A 186 -9.78 -5.63 1.85
N PHE A 187 -9.80 -6.12 3.09
CA PHE A 187 -9.02 -5.59 4.21
C PHE A 187 -8.29 -6.76 4.88
N GLY A 188 -6.97 -6.77 4.74
CA GLY A 188 -6.09 -7.88 5.04
C GLY A 188 -5.38 -7.76 6.39
N LEU A 189 -5.32 -8.89 7.10
CA LEU A 189 -4.67 -9.05 8.40
C LEU A 189 -3.26 -9.66 8.27
N LEU A 190 -2.87 -10.17 7.11
CA LEU A 190 -1.51 -10.67 6.87
C LEU A 190 -0.61 -9.54 6.40
N ASP A 191 0.64 -9.55 6.87
CA ASP A 191 1.69 -8.65 6.39
C ASP A 191 2.17 -9.04 5.00
N VAL A 192 2.75 -8.06 4.28
CA VAL A 192 3.43 -8.28 3.00
C VAL A 192 4.93 -8.18 3.20
N THR A 193 5.68 -9.21 2.82
CA THR A 193 7.15 -9.19 2.87
C THR A 193 7.75 -8.46 1.67
N GLN A 194 9.02 -8.07 1.75
CA GLN A 194 9.72 -7.41 0.64
C GLN A 194 9.75 -8.29 -0.63
N GLU A 195 9.78 -9.61 -0.48
CA GLU A 195 9.75 -10.60 -1.57
C GLU A 195 8.36 -10.72 -2.21
N GLY A 196 7.33 -10.13 -1.60
CA GLY A 196 5.95 -10.18 -2.07
C GLY A 196 5.16 -11.39 -1.58
N ASN A 197 5.54 -11.96 -0.43
CA ASN A 197 4.78 -13.04 0.22
C ASN A 197 3.87 -12.49 1.32
N LEU A 198 2.79 -13.21 1.62
CA LEU A 198 1.97 -12.93 2.78
C LEU A 198 2.51 -13.67 4.01
N ARG A 199 2.56 -12.97 5.15
CA ARG A 199 3.05 -13.51 6.42
C ARG A 199 2.04 -13.27 7.54
N GLU A 200 1.81 -14.30 8.37
CA GLU A 200 1.06 -14.13 9.61
C GLU A 200 1.87 -13.32 10.62
N THR A 201 1.18 -12.41 11.29
CA THR A 201 1.74 -11.58 12.37
C THR A 201 0.91 -11.81 13.63
N THR A 202 1.58 -11.77 14.78
CA THR A 202 0.91 -11.85 16.08
C THR A 202 0.11 -10.58 16.31
N LEU A 203 -1.20 -10.73 16.48
CA LEU A 203 -2.09 -9.61 16.74
C LEU A 203 -1.94 -9.17 18.20
N ASN A 204 -1.26 -8.06 18.43
CA ASN A 204 -1.07 -7.46 19.75
C ASN A 204 -1.63 -6.03 19.74
N ALA A 205 -2.95 -5.91 19.69
CA ALA A 205 -3.63 -4.64 19.51
C ALA A 205 -4.30 -4.17 20.80
N SER A 206 -4.11 -2.88 21.13
CA SER A 206 -4.85 -2.23 22.21
C SER A 206 -6.32 -1.99 21.82
N LEU A 207 -7.20 -1.77 22.81
CA LEU A 207 -8.59 -1.38 22.54
C LEU A 207 -8.66 -0.09 21.70
N ALA A 208 -7.77 0.86 21.96
CA ALA A 208 -7.70 2.11 21.19
C ALA A 208 -7.37 1.85 19.71
N ALA A 209 -6.38 0.98 19.45
CA ALA A 209 -6.01 0.58 18.09
C ALA A 209 -7.16 -0.17 17.38
N LEU A 210 -7.89 -1.02 18.10
CA LEU A 210 -9.06 -1.71 17.56
C LEU A 210 -10.17 -0.73 17.18
N VAL A 211 -10.55 0.18 18.08
CA VAL A 211 -11.61 1.17 17.81
C VAL A 211 -11.22 2.07 16.63
N SER A 212 -9.97 2.53 16.59
CA SER A 212 -9.44 3.34 15.48
C SER A 212 -9.49 2.59 14.16
N THR A 213 -9.10 1.30 14.15
CA THR A 213 -9.17 0.46 12.94
C THR A 213 -10.60 0.28 12.45
N LEU A 214 -11.55 0.01 13.35
CA LEU A 214 -12.97 -0.16 13.01
C LEU A 214 -13.58 1.13 12.47
N GLU A 215 -13.27 2.28 13.09
CA GLU A 215 -13.70 3.60 12.60
C GLU A 215 -13.16 3.84 11.19
N ALA A 216 -11.86 3.63 10.97
CA ALA A 216 -11.24 3.87 9.68
C ALA A 216 -11.80 2.95 8.58
N LEU A 217 -12.05 1.66 8.88
CA LEU A 217 -12.71 0.75 7.94
C LEU A 217 -14.12 1.23 7.57
N LEU A 218 -14.90 1.71 8.54
CA LEU A 218 -16.25 2.25 8.27
C LEU A 218 -16.20 3.53 7.43
N ILE A 219 -15.25 4.42 7.71
CA ILE A 219 -15.06 5.64 6.91
C ILE A 219 -14.69 5.29 5.47
N GLU A 220 -13.75 4.37 5.28
CA GLU A 220 -13.27 3.95 3.96
C GLU A 220 -14.35 3.20 3.17
N ALA A 221 -15.10 2.32 3.83
CA ALA A 221 -16.13 1.51 3.17
C ALA A 221 -17.42 2.28 2.86
N LEU A 222 -17.81 3.24 3.71
CA LEU A 222 -19.08 3.97 3.59
C LEU A 222 -18.92 5.35 2.94
N GLU A 223 -17.69 5.85 2.85
CA GLU A 223 -17.35 7.19 2.34
C GLU A 223 -18.30 8.31 2.83
N PRO A 224 -18.59 8.42 4.13
CA PRO A 224 -19.64 9.32 4.61
C PRO A 224 -19.30 10.79 4.30
N PRO A 225 -20.23 11.58 3.74
CA PRO A 225 -19.94 12.91 3.20
C PRO A 225 -19.50 13.93 4.27
N GLN A 226 -19.84 13.70 5.54
CA GLN A 226 -19.51 14.59 6.65
C GLN A 226 -18.17 14.26 7.32
N ASN A 227 -17.57 13.10 7.05
CA ASN A 227 -16.29 12.73 7.64
C ASN A 227 -15.15 13.41 6.88
N ARG A 228 -14.53 14.38 7.53
CA ARG A 228 -13.35 15.10 7.01
C ARG A 228 -12.03 14.33 7.20
N LYS A 229 -12.03 13.25 7.98
CA LYS A 229 -10.86 12.40 8.27
C LYS A 229 -10.51 11.39 7.17
N ARG A 230 -10.88 11.64 5.91
CA ARG A 230 -10.57 10.69 4.82
C ARG A 230 -9.05 10.54 4.68
N GLY A 231 -8.54 9.32 4.67
CA GLY A 231 -7.13 9.00 4.37
C GLY A 231 -6.09 9.21 5.49
N ASP A 232 -6.32 10.09 6.48
CA ASP A 232 -5.27 10.47 7.45
C ASP A 232 -5.03 9.43 8.57
N ASP A 233 -6.06 8.71 9.01
CA ASP A 233 -5.97 7.78 10.15
C ASP A 233 -5.78 6.30 9.74
N PHE A 234 -5.88 5.97 8.44
CA PHE A 234 -5.70 4.58 7.98
C PHE A 234 -4.21 4.30 7.71
N SER A 235 -3.52 3.82 8.76
CA SER A 235 -2.10 3.45 8.69
C SER A 235 -1.81 2.35 7.66
N ALA A 236 -2.81 1.55 7.31
CA ALA A 236 -2.71 0.46 6.35
C ALA A 236 -2.20 0.94 4.98
N VAL A 237 -1.59 0.01 4.24
CA VAL A 237 -1.12 0.28 2.88
C VAL A 237 -2.20 -0.13 1.88
N GLU A 238 -2.62 0.80 1.03
CA GLU A 238 -3.44 0.47 -0.12
C GLU A 238 -2.60 -0.21 -1.20
N TYR A 239 -3.14 -1.27 -1.79
CA TYR A 239 -2.63 -1.91 -2.99
C TYR A 239 -3.60 -1.68 -4.15
N ILE A 240 -3.06 -1.16 -5.24
CA ILE A 240 -3.80 -0.97 -6.49
C ILE A 240 -3.80 -2.29 -7.26
N GLN A 241 -4.96 -2.69 -7.76
CA GLN A 241 -5.10 -3.93 -8.49
C GLN A 241 -4.20 -3.96 -9.74
N ASP A 242 -3.51 -5.08 -9.94
CA ASP A 242 -2.84 -5.41 -11.20
C ASP A 242 -3.61 -6.51 -11.92
N ILE A 243 -3.65 -6.44 -13.25
CA ILE A 243 -4.31 -7.45 -14.07
C ILE A 243 -3.52 -8.77 -13.99
N ASP A 244 -4.23 -9.89 -13.89
CA ASP A 244 -3.63 -11.22 -13.94
C ASP A 244 -2.74 -11.36 -15.20
N PRO A 245 -1.47 -11.80 -15.07
CA PRO A 245 -0.57 -11.97 -16.21
C PRO A 245 -1.17 -12.80 -17.35
N GLU A 246 -2.00 -13.80 -17.03
CA GLU A 246 -2.68 -14.65 -18.01
C GLU A 246 -3.69 -13.85 -18.85
N LEU A 247 -4.42 -12.92 -18.24
CA LEU A 247 -5.36 -12.04 -18.95
C LEU A 247 -4.61 -11.04 -19.81
N ARG A 248 -3.55 -10.44 -19.27
CA ARG A 248 -2.68 -9.50 -19.99
C ARG A 248 -2.09 -10.14 -21.25
N GLU A 249 -1.58 -11.36 -21.14
CA GLU A 249 -1.04 -12.09 -22.29
C GLU A 249 -2.11 -12.33 -23.36
N LYS A 250 -3.32 -12.76 -22.97
CA LYS A 250 -4.45 -12.94 -23.89
C LYS A 250 -4.83 -11.65 -24.60
N GLU A 251 -4.87 -10.52 -23.90
CA GLU A 251 -5.14 -9.20 -24.51
C GLU A 251 -4.09 -8.81 -25.55
N ILE A 252 -2.81 -9.01 -25.24
CA ILE A 252 -1.71 -8.74 -26.18
C ILE A 252 -1.85 -9.63 -27.42
N GLN A 253 -2.07 -10.93 -27.25
CA GLN A 253 -2.24 -11.86 -28.37
C GLN A 253 -3.45 -11.49 -29.25
N ASN A 254 -4.58 -11.13 -28.63
CA ASN A 254 -5.77 -10.70 -29.37
C ASN A 254 -5.53 -9.40 -30.15
N THR A 255 -4.80 -8.44 -29.55
CA THR A 255 -4.43 -7.19 -30.21
C THR A 255 -3.52 -7.43 -31.41
N LEU A 256 -2.51 -8.28 -31.26
CA LEU A 256 -1.60 -8.67 -32.35
C LEU A 256 -2.36 -9.32 -33.51
N ARG A 257 -3.24 -10.29 -33.23
CA ARG A 257 -4.08 -10.93 -34.26
C ARG A 257 -4.98 -9.93 -34.99
N ALA A 258 -5.57 -8.98 -34.27
CA ALA A 258 -6.40 -7.95 -34.87
C ALA A 258 -5.61 -7.01 -35.79
N LEU A 259 -4.37 -6.67 -35.43
CA LEU A 259 -3.45 -5.89 -36.27
C LEU A 259 -3.06 -6.66 -37.55
N GLU A 260 -2.72 -7.95 -37.42
CA GLU A 260 -2.40 -8.81 -38.57
C GLU A 260 -3.57 -8.92 -39.57
N GLN A 261 -4.80 -9.08 -39.07
CA GLN A 261 -5.99 -9.12 -39.91
C GLN A 261 -6.25 -7.80 -40.63
N LYS A 262 -6.05 -6.65 -39.96
CA LYS A 262 -6.15 -5.33 -40.60
C LYS A 262 -5.09 -5.12 -41.67
N MET A 263 -3.85 -5.58 -41.44
CA MET A 263 -2.78 -5.50 -42.44
C MET A 263 -3.04 -6.40 -43.64
N ARG A 264 -3.65 -7.57 -43.46
CA ARG A 264 -4.04 -8.47 -44.58
C ARG A 264 -5.28 -7.99 -45.34
N GLY A 265 -6.21 -7.31 -44.68
CA GLY A 265 -7.43 -6.78 -45.30
C GLY A 265 -7.30 -5.38 -45.92
N GLY A 266 -6.13 -4.75 -45.79
CA GLY A 266 -5.79 -3.45 -46.39
C GLY A 266 -4.94 -3.53 -47.66
N ALA A 267 -4.86 -4.72 -48.28
CA ALA A 267 -4.21 -4.97 -49.56
C ALA A 267 -5.25 -5.22 -50.66
#